data_AF-A0A1V4PTN8-F1
#
_entry.id   AF-A0A1V4PTN8-F1
#
_cell.length_a   1.000
_cell.length_b   1.000
_cell.length_c   1.000
_cell.angle_alpha   90.00
_cell.angle_beta   90.00
_cell.angle_gamma   90.00
#
_symmetry.space_group_name_H-M   'P 1'
#
loop_
_entity.id
_entity.type
_entity.pdbx_description
1 polymer ?
#
loop_
_entity_poly.entity_id
_entity_poly.type
_entity_poly.pdbx_seq_one_letter_code
_entity_poly.pdbx_strand_id
1 'polypeptide(L)'
;KVRYPADPALRDLIDELTSSSARFAELWESADDAPAPDAARHKVIAHPTVGPITVDCDTLVVAGDDLRIMIYTAEPDTADAEKLDLAIVLGTQALSLRGP
;
A
#
# COMPACT_ATOMS: atom_id res chain seq x y z
N LYS A 1 -19.76 9.05 4.30
CA LYS A 1 -19.59 10.29 5.11
C LYS A 1 -18.18 10.27 5.67
N VAL A 2 -17.38 11.33 5.47
CA VAL A 2 -15.97 11.37 5.90
C VAL A 2 -15.90 11.34 7.44
N ARG A 3 -15.01 10.51 8.01
CA ARG A 3 -14.94 10.23 9.46
C ARG A 3 -14.28 11.36 10.28
N TYR A 4 -13.34 12.09 9.68
CA TYR A 4 -12.55 13.15 10.34
C TYR A 4 -12.50 14.46 9.54
N PRO A 5 -13.64 15.12 9.26
CA PRO A 5 -13.68 16.26 8.34
C PRO A 5 -13.02 17.55 8.89
N ALA A 6 -12.81 17.64 10.21
CA ALA A 6 -12.32 18.86 10.86
C ALA A 6 -10.96 18.68 11.55
N ASP A 7 -10.31 17.53 11.40
CA ASP A 7 -9.06 17.21 12.09
C ASP A 7 -7.92 18.16 11.65
N PRO A 8 -7.35 18.98 12.56
CA PRO A 8 -6.25 19.87 12.23
C PRO A 8 -4.96 19.13 11.90
N ALA A 9 -4.67 18.01 12.56
CA ALA A 9 -3.46 17.25 12.28
C ALA A 9 -3.50 16.63 10.88
N LEU A 10 -4.69 16.23 10.43
CA LEU A 10 -4.89 15.75 9.06
C LEU A 10 -4.63 16.87 8.04
N ARG A 11 -5.12 18.10 8.29
CA ARG A 11 -4.88 19.25 7.41
C ARG A 11 -3.40 19.59 7.33
N ASP A 12 -2.72 19.68 8.48
CA ASP A 12 -1.30 19.99 8.53
C ASP A 12 -0.46 18.94 7.77
N LEU A 13 -0.80 17.65 7.88
CA LEU A 13 -0.15 16.57 7.12
C LEU A 13 -0.38 16.69 5.61
N ILE A 14 -1.59 17.04 5.17
CA ILE A 14 -1.89 17.23 3.76
C ILE A 14 -1.07 18.40 3.21
N ASP A 15 -0.99 19.51 3.94
CA ASP A 15 -0.22 20.70 3.53
C ASP A 15 1.28 20.39 3.43
N GLU A 16 1.83 19.63 4.39
CA GLU A 16 3.23 19.18 4.35
C GLU A 16 3.52 18.29 3.14
N LEU A 17 2.68 17.27 2.89
CA LEU A 17 2.89 16.33 1.78
C LEU A 17 2.71 17.01 0.41
N THR A 18 1.73 17.90 0.30
CA THR A 18 1.46 18.66 -0.93
C THR A 18 2.59 19.64 -1.25
N SER A 19 3.17 20.29 -0.24
CA SER A 19 4.29 21.22 -0.44
C SER A 19 5.64 20.53 -0.69
N SER A 20 5.85 19.34 -0.14
CA SER A 20 7.13 18.61 -0.24
C SER A 20 7.21 17.64 -1.43
N SER A 21 6.08 17.22 -2.01
CA SER A 21 6.02 16.22 -3.07
C SER A 21 5.07 16.61 -4.19
N ALA A 22 5.62 17.08 -5.31
CA ALA A 22 4.86 17.40 -6.51
C ALA A 22 4.00 16.21 -6.99
N ARG A 23 4.54 14.99 -6.90
CA ARG A 23 3.80 13.77 -7.23
C ARG A 23 2.61 13.54 -6.30
N PHE A 24 2.74 13.84 -5.01
CA PHE A 24 1.63 13.74 -4.08
C PHE A 24 0.55 14.76 -4.42
N ALA A 25 0.93 16.03 -4.66
CA ALA A 25 0.01 17.09 -5.05
C ALA A 25 -0.79 16.73 -6.31
N GLU A 26 -0.12 16.23 -7.36
CA GLU A 26 -0.76 15.77 -8.60
C GLU A 26 -1.81 14.69 -8.32
N LEU A 27 -1.46 13.68 -7.52
CA LEU A 27 -2.39 12.58 -7.19
C LEU A 27 -3.55 13.05 -6.31
N TRP A 28 -3.30 13.94 -5.36
CA TRP A 28 -4.30 14.47 -4.44
C TRP A 28 -5.36 15.30 -5.15
N GLU A 29 -4.96 16.14 -6.10
CA GLU A 29 -5.89 16.94 -6.91
C GLU A 29 -6.70 16.08 -7.91
N SER A 30 -6.19 14.92 -8.33
CA SER A 30 -6.90 13.98 -9.21
C SER A 30 -7.89 13.04 -8.50
N ALA A 31 -8.12 13.22 -7.20
CA ALA A 31 -8.83 12.25 -6.36
C ALA A 31 -10.30 12.00 -6.79
N ASP A 32 -10.94 12.92 -7.51
CA ASP A 32 -12.30 12.71 -8.06
C ASP A 32 -12.36 11.56 -9.09
N ASP A 33 -11.24 11.22 -9.71
CA ASP A 33 -11.11 10.11 -10.68
C ASP A 33 -10.62 8.80 -10.03
N ALA A 34 -10.37 8.80 -8.72
CA ALA A 34 -9.81 7.64 -8.04
C ALA A 34 -10.83 6.48 -7.97
N PRO A 35 -10.43 5.25 -8.33
CA PRO A 35 -11.30 4.10 -8.17
C PRO A 35 -11.65 3.90 -6.68
N ALA A 36 -12.83 3.33 -6.40
CA ALA A 36 -13.31 3.16 -5.03
C ALA A 36 -12.23 2.49 -4.14
N PRO A 37 -12.18 2.79 -2.82
CA PRO A 37 -11.13 2.30 -1.92
C PRO A 37 -10.88 0.78 -1.95
N ASP A 38 -11.89 0.00 -2.34
CA ASP A 38 -11.87 -1.46 -2.42
C ASP A 38 -11.65 -1.99 -3.86
N ALA A 39 -11.40 -1.12 -4.84
CA ALA A 39 -11.50 -1.44 -6.26
C ALA A 39 -10.32 -2.24 -6.83
N ALA A 40 -9.17 -2.24 -6.18
CA ALA A 40 -8.03 -3.04 -6.63
C ALA A 40 -7.83 -4.25 -5.71
N ARG A 41 -8.73 -5.25 -5.86
CA ARG A 41 -8.49 -6.60 -5.35
C ARG A 41 -7.21 -7.19 -5.92
N HIS A 42 -6.75 -6.71 -7.08
CA HIS A 42 -5.60 -7.23 -7.79
C HIS A 42 -4.57 -6.11 -8.02
N LYS A 43 -3.32 -6.35 -7.67
CA LYS A 43 -2.22 -5.38 -7.77
C LYS A 43 -1.00 -6.02 -8.38
N VAL A 44 -0.20 -5.20 -9.06
CA VAL A 44 1.13 -5.60 -9.52
C VAL A 44 2.17 -4.82 -8.71
N ILE A 45 2.94 -5.54 -7.90
CA ILE A 45 4.05 -4.98 -7.14
C ILE A 45 5.30 -5.04 -8.00
N ALA A 46 5.89 -3.89 -8.31
CA ALA A 46 7.19 -3.83 -8.96
C ALA A 46 8.31 -4.05 -7.93
N HIS A 47 8.68 -5.30 -7.66
CA HIS A 47 9.75 -5.61 -6.71
C HIS A 47 11.13 -5.43 -7.37
N PRO A 48 12.07 -4.70 -6.75
CA PRO A 48 13.34 -4.32 -7.38
C PRO A 48 14.22 -5.51 -7.81
N THR A 49 14.11 -6.64 -7.11
CA THR A 49 14.98 -7.81 -7.36
C THR A 49 14.28 -8.93 -8.14
N VAL A 50 13.00 -9.18 -7.88
CA VAL A 50 12.27 -10.33 -8.46
C VAL A 50 11.31 -9.92 -9.58
N GLY A 51 11.25 -8.61 -9.87
CA GLY A 51 10.41 -8.05 -10.92
C GLY A 51 8.94 -7.90 -10.50
N PRO A 52 8.03 -7.76 -11.48
CA PRO A 52 6.60 -7.62 -11.21
C PRO A 52 6.02 -8.90 -10.59
N ILE A 53 5.26 -8.72 -9.52
CA ILE A 53 4.52 -9.77 -8.80
C ILE A 53 3.05 -9.39 -8.80
N THR A 54 2.23 -10.28 -9.34
CA THR A 54 0.79 -10.15 -9.27
C THR A 54 0.29 -10.66 -7.92
N VAL A 55 -0.47 -9.83 -7.20
CA VAL A 55 -1.03 -10.19 -5.89
C VAL A 55 -2.49 -9.80 -5.80
N ASP A 56 -3.25 -10.61 -5.09
CA ASP A 56 -4.53 -10.21 -4.54
C ASP A 56 -4.33 -9.46 -3.22
N CYS A 57 -5.19 -8.47 -2.98
CA CYS A 57 -5.13 -7.58 -1.83
C CYS A 57 -6.46 -7.56 -1.10
N ASP A 58 -6.50 -8.18 0.07
CA ASP A 58 -7.65 -8.12 0.98
C ASP A 58 -7.39 -7.08 2.07
N THR A 59 -8.35 -6.17 2.27
CA THR A 59 -8.30 -5.19 3.36
C THR A 59 -9.36 -5.53 4.40
N LEU A 60 -8.92 -5.88 5.60
CA LEU A 60 -9.78 -6.12 6.74
C LEU A 60 -9.79 -4.87 7.62
N VAL A 61 -10.98 -4.31 7.86
CA VAL A 61 -11.17 -3.14 8.72
C VAL A 61 -11.68 -3.60 10.07
N VAL A 62 -10.99 -3.24 11.15
CA VAL A 62 -11.44 -3.55 12.51
C VAL A 62 -12.52 -2.55 12.90
N ALA A 63 -13.74 -3.03 13.10
CA ALA A 63 -14.86 -2.17 13.46
C ALA A 63 -14.64 -1.53 14.85
N GLY A 64 -14.87 -0.22 14.96
CA GLY A 64 -14.68 0.53 16.20
C GLY A 64 -13.31 1.20 16.30
N ASP A 65 -12.28 0.57 15.76
CA ASP A 65 -10.92 1.10 15.74
C ASP A 65 -10.57 1.72 14.37
N ASP A 66 -9.46 2.45 14.29
CA ASP A 66 -8.90 2.94 13.02
C ASP A 66 -7.84 1.98 12.43
N LEU A 67 -7.83 0.73 12.90
CA LEU A 67 -6.92 -0.31 12.44
C LEU A 67 -7.42 -0.94 11.13
N ARG A 68 -6.51 -1.07 10.16
CA ARG A 68 -6.70 -1.80 8.91
C ARG A 68 -5.58 -2.79 8.73
N ILE A 69 -5.92 -4.00 8.32
CA ILE A 69 -4.97 -5.07 7.97
C ILE A 69 -5.05 -5.25 6.46
N MET A 70 -3.92 -5.15 5.77
CA MET A 70 -3.82 -5.44 4.35
C MET A 70 -3.08 -6.77 4.17
N ILE A 71 -3.70 -7.72 3.50
CA ILE A 71 -3.17 -9.05 3.24
C ILE A 71 -2.90 -9.14 1.74
N TYR A 72 -1.66 -9.45 1.38
CA TYR A 72 -1.27 -9.68 0.01
C TYR A 72 -1.02 -11.17 -0.20
N THR A 73 -1.71 -11.76 -1.18
CA THR A 73 -1.58 -13.17 -1.54
C THR A 73 -1.31 -13.31 -3.02
N ALA A 74 -0.68 -14.40 -3.43
CA ALA A 74 -0.61 -14.79 -4.83
C ALA A 74 -1.30 -16.14 -4.99
N GLU A 75 -1.88 -16.39 -6.16
CA GLU A 75 -2.53 -17.67 -6.46
C GLU A 75 -1.51 -18.82 -6.29
N PRO A 76 -1.83 -19.88 -5.52
CA PRO A 76 -0.92 -21.01 -5.32
C PRO A 76 -0.50 -21.67 -6.64
N ASP A 77 0.66 -22.32 -6.63
CA ASP A 77 1.22 -23.03 -7.79
C ASP A 77 1.44 -22.14 -9.03
N THR A 78 1.57 -20.82 -8.84
CA THR A 78 1.92 -19.85 -9.89
C THR A 78 3.31 -19.28 -9.72
N ALA A 79 3.89 -18.78 -10.82
CA ALA A 79 5.16 -18.08 -10.80
C ALA A 79 5.14 -16.83 -9.91
N ASP A 80 3.98 -16.19 -9.73
CA ASP A 80 3.85 -15.03 -8.85
C ASP A 80 3.87 -15.44 -7.37
N ALA A 81 3.37 -16.63 -7.00
CA ALA A 81 3.56 -17.19 -5.67
C ALA A 81 5.04 -17.47 -5.37
N GLU A 82 5.77 -18.09 -6.30
CA GLU A 82 7.21 -18.34 -6.15
C GLU A 82 8.01 -17.03 -6.00
N LYS A 83 7.67 -16.00 -6.79
CA LYS A 83 8.28 -14.67 -6.66
C LYS A 83 7.95 -14.00 -5.33
N LEU A 84 6.72 -14.12 -4.85
CA LEU A 84 6.28 -13.55 -3.58
C LEU A 84 7.06 -14.19 -2.42
N ASP A 85 7.20 -15.50 -2.41
CA ASP A 85 8.02 -16.23 -1.43
C ASP A 85 9.48 -15.77 -1.45
N LEU A 86 10.07 -15.65 -2.64
CA LEU A 86 11.43 -15.16 -2.77
C LEU A 86 11.57 -13.70 -2.30
N ALA A 87 10.60 -12.83 -2.60
CA ALA A 87 10.61 -11.45 -2.14
C ALA A 87 10.58 -11.36 -0.61
N ILE A 88 9.81 -12.21 0.08
CA ILE A 88 9.78 -12.29 1.55
C ILE A 88 11.15 -12.69 2.10
N VAL A 89 11.79 -13.70 1.51
CA VAL A 89 13.13 -14.16 1.93
C VAL A 89 14.20 -13.07 1.72
N LEU A 90 14.14 -12.35 0.60
CA LEU A 90 15.08 -11.25 0.35
C LEU A 90 14.86 -10.07 1.31
N GLY A 91 13.60 -9.72 1.58
CA GLY A 91 13.24 -8.64 2.50
C GLY A 91 13.69 -8.93 3.93
N THR A 92 13.47 -10.15 4.42
CA THR A 92 13.89 -10.56 5.77
C THR A 92 15.41 -10.57 5.94
N GLN A 93 16.16 -11.00 4.92
CA GLN A 93 17.62 -10.90 4.92
C GLN A 93 18.10 -9.43 4.95
N ALA A 94 17.49 -8.55 4.14
CA ALA A 94 17.84 -7.13 4.12
C ALA A 94 17.57 -6.44 5.46
N LEU A 95 16.47 -6.79 6.14
CA LEU A 95 16.17 -6.29 7.49
C LEU A 95 17.19 -6.77 8.53
N SER A 96 17.61 -8.04 8.43
CA SER A 96 18.66 -8.61 9.29
C SER A 96 20.03 -7.94 9.05
N LEU A 97 20.37 -7.68 7.78
CA LEU A 97 21.59 -6.98 7.39
C LEU A 97 21.57 -5.48 7.72
N ARG A 98 20.39 -4.91 7.99
CA ARG A 98 20.20 -3.56 8.54
C ARG A 98 20.15 -3.55 10.09
N GLY A 99 20.56 -4.63 10.75
CA GLY A 99 20.80 -4.64 12.20
C GLY A 99 21.79 -3.54 12.64
N PRO A 100 21.72 -3.10 13.90
CA PRO A 100 21.82 -1.71 14.37
C PRO A 100 23.02 -0.90 13.89
#